data_AF-A0A3S9A0F5-F1
#
_entry.id   AF-A0A3S9A0F5-F1
#
_cell.length_a   1.000
_cell.length_b   1.000
_cell.length_c   1.000
_cell.angle_alpha   90.00
_cell.angle_beta   90.00
_cell.angle_gamma   90.00
#
_symmetry.space_group_name_H-M   'P 1'
#
loop_
_entity.id
_entity.type
_entity.pdbx_description
1 polymer ?
#
loop_
_entity_poly.entity_id
_entity_poly.type
_entity_poly.pdbx_seq_one_letter_code
_entity_poly.pdbx_strand_id
1 'polypeptide(L)'
;MNVKTLVICLYVMLIYWLSLHVSFLDTLFFPTLGAFSFLFLSRPFTTRELAKVVLGAVVTSLIGLLLVSLYASAITLFINVVIAIWLIRKFKWNAPPIAAIALIPFFSHSPHLWAFPISVTAALLGLMGVLYLAGLVERKFGQRLELLAGRSKTAGERDIAS
;
A
#
# COMPACT_ATOMS: atom_id res chain seq x y z
N MET A 1 20.36 -3.64 5.41
CA MET A 1 18.97 -3.13 5.29
C MET A 1 18.37 -3.71 4.02
N ASN A 2 17.19 -4.34 4.08
CA ASN A 2 16.58 -4.92 2.88
C ASN A 2 16.21 -3.80 1.89
N VAL A 3 16.45 -4.02 0.58
CA VAL A 3 16.18 -3.03 -0.47
C VAL A 3 14.71 -2.59 -0.44
N LYS A 4 13.80 -3.54 -0.17
CA LYS A 4 12.37 -3.26 0.08
C LYS A 4 12.13 -2.21 1.17
N THR A 5 12.83 -2.29 2.30
CA THR A 5 12.65 -1.35 3.40
C THR A 5 13.11 0.05 3.01
N LEU A 6 14.24 0.17 2.32
CA LEU A 6 14.75 1.45 1.84
C LEU A 6 13.79 2.07 0.83
N VAL A 7 13.27 1.27 -0.09
CA VAL A 7 12.32 1.71 -1.12
C VAL A 7 10.99 2.17 -0.50
N ILE A 8 10.47 1.47 0.51
CA ILE A 8 9.26 1.87 1.23
C ILE A 8 9.48 3.18 2.00
N CYS A 9 10.61 3.33 2.70
CA CYS A 9 10.95 4.59 3.38
C CYS A 9 11.03 5.77 2.39
N LEU A 10 11.64 5.54 1.22
CA LEU A 10 11.77 6.57 0.17
C LEU A 10 10.41 6.95 -0.42
N TYR A 11 9.51 5.97 -0.57
CA TYR A 11 8.13 6.20 -1.00
C TYR A 11 7.33 7.02 0.02
N VAL A 12 7.42 6.69 1.31
CA VAL A 12 6.78 7.45 2.39
C VAL A 12 7.29 8.88 2.43
N MET A 13 8.61 9.09 2.27
CA MET A 13 9.22 10.42 2.17
C MET A 13 8.67 11.21 0.97
N LEU A 14 8.55 10.59 -0.20
CA LEU A 14 8.05 11.25 -1.42
C LEU A 14 6.57 11.66 -1.27
N ILE A 15 5.74 10.77 -0.73
CA ILE A 15 4.34 11.11 -0.44
C ILE A 15 4.22 12.21 0.60
N TYR A 16 5.05 12.19 1.65
CA TYR A 16 5.05 13.25 2.63
C TYR A 16 5.38 14.60 1.98
N TRP A 17 6.40 14.63 1.13
CA TRP A 17 6.74 15.82 0.36
C TRP A 17 5.58 16.29 -0.52
N LEU A 18 4.86 15.37 -1.18
CA LEU A 18 3.67 15.70 -1.96
C LEU A 18 2.52 16.23 -1.07
N SER A 19 2.40 15.73 0.15
CA SER A 19 1.40 16.16 1.14
C SER A 19 1.61 17.61 1.56
N LEU A 20 2.87 18.07 1.67
CA LEU A 20 3.20 19.47 1.97
C LEU A 20 2.65 20.46 0.92
N HIS A 21 2.39 19.99 -0.31
CA HIS A 21 1.82 20.80 -1.37
C HIS A 21 0.28 20.72 -1.45
N VAL A 22 -0.34 19.72 -0.80
CA VAL A 22 -1.79 19.48 -0.88
C VAL A 22 -2.31 19.02 0.49
N SER A 23 -2.82 19.95 1.31
CA SER A 23 -3.29 19.68 2.69
C SER A 23 -4.39 18.61 2.82
N PHE A 24 -5.12 18.31 1.74
CA PHE A 24 -6.09 17.21 1.69
C PHE A 24 -5.44 15.83 1.89
N LEU A 25 -4.18 15.69 1.47
CA LEU A 25 -3.45 14.43 1.49
C LEU A 25 -3.02 14.05 2.93
N ASP A 26 -2.89 15.01 3.84
CA ASP A 26 -2.42 14.76 5.21
C ASP A 26 -3.34 13.77 5.96
N THR A 27 -4.65 13.96 5.84
CA THR A 27 -5.66 13.09 6.49
C THR A 27 -5.80 11.75 5.76
N LEU A 28 -5.54 11.75 4.44
CA LEU A 28 -5.73 10.59 3.58
C LEU A 28 -4.57 9.60 3.65
N PHE A 29 -3.36 10.10 3.92
CA PHE A 29 -2.12 9.36 3.71
C PHE A 29 -1.37 8.98 4.99
N PHE A 30 -1.37 9.80 6.03
CA PHE A 30 -0.48 9.54 7.16
C PHE A 30 -0.77 8.25 7.95
N PRO A 31 -2.02 8.00 8.40
CA PRO A 31 -2.30 6.78 9.17
C PRO A 31 -2.37 5.54 8.28
N THR A 32 -2.97 5.68 7.10
CA THR A 32 -3.31 4.57 6.20
C THR A 32 -2.09 4.08 5.43
N LEU A 33 -1.30 4.96 4.79
CA LEU A 33 -0.10 4.54 4.07
C LEU A 33 0.99 4.05 5.01
N GLY A 34 1.08 4.60 6.22
CA GLY A 34 1.93 4.04 7.27
C GLY A 34 1.55 2.59 7.58
N ALA A 35 0.25 2.34 7.82
CA ALA A 35 -0.26 0.99 8.06
C ALA A 35 -0.05 0.04 6.86
N PHE A 36 -0.27 0.50 5.63
CA PHE A 36 -0.01 -0.29 4.42
C PHE A 36 1.49 -0.62 4.29
N SER A 37 2.35 0.38 4.41
CA SER A 37 3.81 0.24 4.30
C SER A 37 4.34 -0.78 5.31
N PHE A 38 3.87 -0.72 6.56
CA PHE A 38 4.24 -1.68 7.60
C PHE A 38 3.71 -3.09 7.31
N LEU A 39 2.46 -3.21 6.85
CA LEU A 39 1.90 -4.49 6.45
C LEU A 39 2.73 -5.14 5.34
N PHE A 40 3.06 -4.38 4.29
CA PHE A 40 3.88 -4.85 3.17
C PHE A 40 5.31 -5.21 3.56
N LEU A 41 5.88 -4.56 4.58
CA LEU A 41 7.17 -4.94 5.14
C LEU A 41 7.11 -6.28 5.89
N SER A 42 6.00 -6.52 6.59
CA SER A 42 5.85 -7.63 7.51
C SER A 42 5.44 -8.95 6.85
N ARG A 43 4.88 -8.90 5.63
CA ARG A 43 4.43 -10.10 4.91
C ARG A 43 4.79 -10.08 3.43
N PRO A 44 5.24 -11.22 2.86
CA PRO A 44 5.35 -11.37 1.42
C PRO A 44 3.94 -11.49 0.82
N PHE A 45 3.46 -10.43 0.18
CA PHE A 45 2.16 -10.45 -0.48
C PHE A 45 2.27 -11.02 -1.89
N THR A 46 1.28 -11.84 -2.25
CA THR A 46 1.08 -12.22 -3.64
C THR A 46 0.33 -11.11 -4.39
N THR A 47 0.61 -10.91 -5.67
CA THR A 47 -0.09 -9.91 -6.52
C THR A 47 -1.61 -9.98 -6.42
N ARG A 48 -2.18 -11.19 -6.29
CA ARG A 48 -3.62 -11.40 -6.04
C ARG A 48 -4.12 -10.83 -4.71
N GLU A 49 -3.32 -10.90 -3.65
CA GLU A 49 -3.69 -10.34 -2.34
C GLU A 49 -3.65 -8.81 -2.38
N LEU A 50 -2.64 -8.23 -3.02
CA LEU A 50 -2.61 -6.78 -3.27
C LEU A 50 -3.83 -6.33 -4.06
N ALA A 51 -4.20 -7.03 -5.14
CA ALA A 51 -5.38 -6.69 -5.92
C ALA A 51 -6.67 -6.70 -5.07
N LYS A 52 -6.83 -7.68 -4.18
CA LYS A 52 -7.97 -7.73 -3.25
C LYS A 52 -7.97 -6.55 -2.27
N VAL A 53 -6.80 -6.14 -1.80
CA VAL A 53 -6.66 -4.98 -0.91
C VAL A 53 -7.04 -3.69 -1.62
N VAL A 54 -6.59 -3.49 -2.85
CA VAL A 54 -6.96 -2.32 -3.65
C VAL A 54 -8.45 -2.31 -3.96
N LEU A 55 -9.01 -3.43 -4.42
CA LEU A 55 -10.45 -3.53 -4.67
C LEU A 55 -11.27 -3.26 -3.41
N GLY A 56 -10.86 -3.84 -2.28
CA GLY A 56 -11.53 -3.62 -1.01
C GLY A 56 -11.49 -2.15 -0.59
N ALA A 57 -10.32 -1.53 -0.64
CA ALA A 57 -10.12 -0.11 -0.38
C ALA A 57 -11.00 0.80 -1.24
N VAL A 58 -11.04 0.56 -2.56
CA VAL A 58 -11.85 1.33 -3.49
C VAL A 58 -13.33 1.21 -3.15
N VAL A 59 -13.83 -0.03 -3.02
CA VAL A 59 -15.24 -0.30 -2.72
C VAL A 59 -15.64 0.32 -1.39
N THR A 60 -14.85 0.14 -0.33
CA THR A 60 -15.16 0.74 0.98
C THR A 60 -15.08 2.26 0.95
N SER A 61 -14.17 2.85 0.17
CA SER A 61 -14.11 4.32 0.03
C SER A 61 -15.33 4.87 -0.71
N LEU A 62 -15.82 4.17 -1.73
CA LEU A 62 -17.03 4.55 -2.48
C LEU A 62 -18.29 4.46 -1.61
N ILE A 63 -18.40 3.39 -0.81
CA ILE A 63 -19.51 3.23 0.15
C ILE A 63 -19.47 4.35 1.19
N GLY A 64 -18.29 4.60 1.79
CA GLY A 64 -18.13 5.67 2.75
C GLY A 64 -18.46 7.04 2.17
N LEU A 65 -18.06 7.28 0.91
CA LEU A 65 -18.39 8.50 0.19
C LEU A 65 -19.90 8.69 -0.01
N LEU A 66 -20.58 7.62 -0.47
CA LEU A 66 -22.03 7.62 -0.65
C LEU A 66 -22.75 7.93 0.67
N LEU A 67 -22.36 7.28 1.77
CA LEU A 67 -22.99 7.48 3.08
C LEU A 67 -22.74 8.89 3.63
N VAL A 68 -21.54 9.44 3.46
CA VAL A 68 -21.23 10.81 3.88
C VAL A 68 -22.01 11.84 3.06
N SER A 69 -22.19 11.59 1.76
CA SER A 69 -22.92 12.48 0.86
C SER A 69 -24.42 12.51 1.13
N LEU A 70 -24.98 11.41 1.65
CA LEU A 70 -26.38 11.35 2.09
C LEU A 70 -26.58 12.13 3.38
N TYR A 71 -25.77 11.86 4.41
CA TYR A 71 -25.86 12.52 5.69
C TYR A 71 -24.59 12.25 6.52
N ALA A 72 -23.81 13.29 6.82
CA ALA A 72 -22.63 13.15 7.68
C ALA A 72 -23.05 13.11 9.16
N SER A 73 -23.02 11.93 9.77
CA SER A 73 -23.39 11.73 11.18
C SER A 73 -22.68 10.53 11.82
N ALA A 74 -22.72 10.44 13.15
CA ALA A 74 -22.20 9.27 13.87
C ALA A 74 -22.91 7.97 13.48
N ILE A 75 -24.19 8.03 13.12
CA ILE A 75 -24.99 6.86 12.70
C ILE A 75 -24.51 6.37 11.34
N THR A 76 -24.30 7.27 10.38
CA THR A 76 -23.81 6.89 9.05
C THR A 76 -22.37 6.40 9.10
N LEU A 77 -21.53 6.93 10.01
CA LEU A 77 -20.22 6.36 10.29
C LEU A 77 -20.33 4.93 10.81
N PHE A 78 -21.19 4.69 11.81
CA PHE A 78 -21.39 3.36 12.38
C PHE A 78 -21.83 2.35 11.31
N ILE A 79 -22.82 2.72 10.49
CA ILE A 79 -23.29 1.88 9.38
C ILE A 79 -22.16 1.59 8.40
N ASN A 80 -21.37 2.61 8.02
CA ASN A 80 -20.24 2.45 7.12
C ASN A 80 -19.19 1.48 7.68
N VAL A 81 -18.86 1.57 8.97
CA VAL A 81 -17.93 0.66 9.64
C VAL A 81 -18.48 -0.76 9.68
N VAL A 82 -19.76 -0.95 9.99
CA VAL A 82 -20.42 -2.27 9.97
C VAL A 82 -20.36 -2.89 8.57
N ILE A 83 -20.66 -2.11 7.53
CA ILE A 83 -20.58 -2.56 6.13
C ILE A 83 -19.14 -2.91 5.77
N ALA A 84 -18.17 -2.07 6.12
CA ALA A 84 -16.75 -2.31 5.85
C ALA A 84 -16.27 -3.60 6.53
N ILE A 85 -16.57 -3.80 7.81
CA ILE A 85 -16.23 -5.03 8.56
C ILE A 85 -16.92 -6.24 7.92
N TRP A 86 -18.18 -6.12 7.53
CA TRP A 86 -18.91 -7.20 6.87
C TRP A 86 -18.27 -7.57 5.51
N LEU A 87 -17.91 -6.59 4.67
CA LEU A 87 -17.18 -6.82 3.41
C LEU A 87 -15.83 -7.49 3.67
N ILE A 88 -15.04 -6.98 4.62
CA ILE A 88 -13.74 -7.52 4.99
C ILE A 88 -13.87 -8.98 5.40
N ARG A 89 -14.84 -9.33 6.24
CA ARG A 89 -15.08 -10.72 6.69
C ARG A 89 -15.58 -11.61 5.57
N LYS A 90 -16.51 -11.11 4.73
CA LYS A 90 -17.12 -11.88 3.64
C LYS A 90 -16.11 -12.24 2.55
N PHE A 91 -15.27 -11.28 2.16
CA PHE A 91 -14.30 -11.46 1.08
C PHE A 91 -12.88 -11.80 1.56
N LYS A 92 -12.69 -11.94 2.88
CA LYS A 92 -11.40 -12.22 3.53
C LYS A 92 -10.32 -11.21 3.11
N TRP A 93 -10.69 -9.93 3.08
CA TRP A 93 -9.76 -8.85 2.76
C TRP A 93 -8.87 -8.50 3.95
N ASN A 94 -7.80 -7.75 3.68
CA ASN A 94 -6.83 -7.36 4.70
C ASN A 94 -7.45 -6.29 5.62
N ALA A 95 -7.82 -6.69 6.83
CA ALA A 95 -8.72 -5.93 7.69
C ALA A 95 -8.21 -4.55 8.13
N PRO A 96 -6.95 -4.39 8.61
CA PRO A 96 -6.55 -3.14 9.26
C PRO A 96 -6.54 -1.92 8.32
N PRO A 97 -5.91 -2.00 7.13
CA PRO A 97 -5.84 -0.83 6.26
C PRO A 97 -7.16 -0.47 5.58
N ILE A 98 -7.99 -1.48 5.23
CA ILE A 98 -9.28 -1.25 4.58
C ILE A 98 -10.25 -0.58 5.55
N ALA A 99 -10.24 -0.99 6.82
CA ALA A 99 -11.03 -0.34 7.86
C ALA A 99 -10.63 1.14 8.03
N ALA A 100 -9.33 1.44 7.99
CA ALA A 100 -8.85 2.82 8.07
C ALA A 100 -9.33 3.66 6.87
N ILE A 101 -9.30 3.11 5.66
CA ILE A 101 -9.80 3.78 4.45
C ILE A 101 -11.29 4.08 4.52
N ALA A 102 -12.09 3.15 5.06
CA ALA A 102 -13.53 3.34 5.19
C ALA A 102 -13.87 4.57 6.05
N LEU A 103 -13.03 4.92 7.03
CA LEU A 103 -13.24 6.05 7.92
C LEU A 103 -12.88 7.40 7.27
N ILE A 104 -11.97 7.43 6.29
CA ILE A 104 -11.43 8.65 5.69
C ILE A 104 -12.51 9.66 5.27
N PRO A 105 -13.59 9.29 4.54
CA PRO A 105 -14.59 10.25 4.08
C PRO A 105 -15.28 11.02 5.21
N PHE A 106 -15.36 10.43 6.41
CA PHE A 106 -16.03 11.02 7.57
C PHE A 106 -15.16 12.02 8.33
N PHE A 107 -13.83 11.94 8.20
CA PHE A 107 -12.90 12.78 8.95
C PHE A 107 -12.24 13.88 8.13
N SER A 108 -12.22 13.74 6.80
CA SER A 108 -11.50 14.64 5.90
C SER A 108 -12.22 15.95 5.58
N HIS A 109 -13.52 16.07 5.87
CA HIS A 109 -14.36 17.28 5.69
C HIS A 109 -14.16 18.05 4.38
N SER A 110 -13.66 17.40 3.32
CA SER A 110 -13.23 18.10 2.11
C SER A 110 -14.41 18.35 1.17
N PRO A 111 -14.48 19.53 0.52
CA PRO A 111 -15.49 19.82 -0.50
C PRO A 111 -15.35 18.92 -1.74
N HIS A 112 -14.19 18.31 -1.99
CA HIS A 112 -13.93 17.47 -3.17
C HIS A 112 -14.16 15.98 -2.88
N LEU A 113 -15.44 15.61 -2.80
CA LEU A 113 -15.91 14.25 -2.52
C LEU A 113 -15.32 13.16 -3.47
N TRP A 114 -15.14 13.46 -4.76
CA TRP A 114 -14.59 12.49 -5.71
C TRP A 114 -13.07 12.31 -5.64
N ALA A 115 -12.35 13.23 -4.97
CA ALA A 115 -10.90 13.12 -4.81
C ALA A 115 -10.53 11.95 -3.88
N PHE A 116 -11.40 11.55 -2.96
CA PHE A 116 -11.15 10.46 -2.01
C PHE A 116 -10.82 9.11 -2.68
N PRO A 117 -11.74 8.50 -3.45
CA PRO A 117 -11.47 7.19 -4.06
C PRO A 117 -10.29 7.26 -5.02
N ILE A 118 -10.13 8.36 -5.76
CA ILE A 118 -9.04 8.53 -6.73
C ILE A 118 -7.69 8.59 -6.01
N SER A 119 -7.55 9.42 -4.98
CA SER A 119 -6.30 9.56 -4.23
C SER A 119 -5.92 8.29 -3.48
N VAL A 120 -6.91 7.59 -2.88
CA VAL A 120 -6.69 6.28 -2.24
C VAL A 120 -6.19 5.26 -3.28
N THR A 121 -6.84 5.20 -4.45
CA THR A 121 -6.44 4.29 -5.53
C THR A 121 -5.06 4.62 -6.05
N ALA A 122 -4.78 5.89 -6.32
CA ALA A 122 -3.49 6.35 -6.83
C ALA A 122 -2.35 6.05 -5.85
N ALA A 123 -2.56 6.25 -4.55
CA ALA A 123 -1.56 5.95 -3.54
C ALA A 123 -1.34 4.44 -3.38
N LEU A 124 -2.41 3.64 -3.40
CA LEU A 124 -2.26 2.18 -3.35
C LEU A 124 -1.56 1.64 -4.60
N LEU A 125 -1.92 2.12 -5.79
CA LEU A 125 -1.25 1.74 -7.03
C LEU A 125 0.20 2.20 -7.06
N GLY A 126 0.51 3.40 -6.56
CA GLY A 126 1.87 3.90 -6.41
C GLY A 126 2.70 3.00 -5.51
N LEU A 127 2.17 2.65 -4.34
CA LEU A 127 2.81 1.74 -3.39
C LEU A 127 3.03 0.36 -4.02
N MET A 128 2.03 -0.17 -4.72
CA MET A 128 2.14 -1.42 -5.48
C MET A 128 3.25 -1.37 -6.52
N GLY A 129 3.29 -0.32 -7.33
CA GLY A 129 4.27 -0.15 -8.40
C GLY A 129 5.69 -0.10 -7.84
N VAL A 130 5.87 0.64 -6.74
CA VAL A 130 7.14 0.78 -6.05
C VAL A 130 7.60 -0.55 -5.43
N LEU A 131 6.71 -1.30 -4.78
CA LEU A 131 6.98 -2.65 -4.27
C LEU A 131 7.32 -3.64 -5.38
N TYR A 132 6.61 -3.56 -6.51
CA TYR A 132 6.86 -4.41 -7.67
C TYR A 132 8.23 -4.12 -8.28
N LEU A 133 8.60 -2.84 -8.44
CA LEU A 133 9.94 -2.44 -8.87
C LEU A 133 11.01 -2.94 -7.91
N ALA A 134 10.82 -2.78 -6.59
CA ALA A 134 11.76 -3.28 -5.59
C ALA A 134 11.98 -4.79 -5.72
N GLY A 135 10.90 -5.57 -5.93
CA GLY A 135 10.99 -7.01 -6.16
C GLY A 135 11.70 -7.38 -7.47
N LEU A 136 11.49 -6.62 -8.55
CA LEU A 136 12.20 -6.80 -9.82
C LEU A 136 13.70 -6.51 -9.69
N VAL A 137 14.04 -5.43 -8.97
CA VAL A 137 15.43 -5.03 -8.71
C VAL A 137 16.11 -6.08 -7.85
N GLU A 138 15.49 -6.57 -6.77
CA GLU A 138 16.03 -7.66 -5.94
C GLU A 138 16.24 -8.95 -6.76
N ARG A 139 15.30 -9.32 -7.65
CA ARG A 139 15.47 -10.52 -8.50
C ARG A 139 16.64 -10.35 -9.48
N LYS A 140 16.77 -9.19 -10.13
CA LYS A 140 17.89 -8.90 -11.05
C LYS A 140 19.24 -8.83 -10.33
N PHE A 141 19.29 -8.22 -9.13
CA PHE A 141 20.52 -8.11 -8.35
C PHE A 141 20.91 -9.43 -7.69
N GLY A 142 19.94 -10.20 -7.17
CA GLY A 142 20.16 -11.53 -6.58
C GLY A 142 20.75 -12.51 -7.60
N GLN A 143 20.19 -12.56 -8.81
CA GLN A 143 20.75 -13.38 -9.90
C GLN A 143 22.15 -12.94 -10.31
N ARG A 144 22.44 -11.63 -10.35
CA ARG A 144 23.80 -11.15 -10.66
C ARG A 144 24.81 -11.49 -9.56
N LEU A 145 24.41 -11.48 -8.29
CA LEU A 145 25.28 -11.85 -7.19
C LEU A 145 25.60 -13.35 -7.18
N GLU A 146 24.61 -14.20 -7.45
CA GLU A 146 24.83 -15.65 -7.61
C GLU A 146 25.70 -15.96 -8.84
N LEU A 147 25.51 -15.26 -9.96
CA LEU A 147 26.37 -15.41 -11.15
C LEU A 147 27.81 -14.95 -10.89
N LEU A 148 28.02 -13.90 -10.11
CA LEU A 148 29.36 -13.44 -9.71
C LEU A 148 30.02 -14.37 -8.68
N ALA A 149 29.25 -14.89 -7.73
CA ALA A 149 29.73 -15.87 -6.74
C ALA A 149 30.04 -17.23 -7.38
N GLY A 150 29.23 -17.68 -8.35
CA GLY A 150 29.49 -18.88 -9.14
C GLY A 150 30.75 -18.78 -10.00
N ARG A 151 31.04 -17.60 -10.56
CA ARG A 151 32.26 -17.35 -11.33
C ARG A 151 33.52 -17.38 -10.47
N SER A 152 33.45 -16.91 -9.22
CA SER A 152 34.57 -16.95 -8.26
C SER A 152 34.95 -18.38 -7.85
N LYS A 153 33.97 -19.27 -7.64
CA LYS A 153 34.25 -20.70 -7.38
C LYS A 153 34.97 -21.39 -8.55
N THR A 154 34.54 -21.14 -9.79
CA THR A 154 35.16 -21.76 -10.97
C THR A 154 36.54 -21.19 -11.35
N ALA A 155 36.91 -20.01 -10.83
CA ALA A 155 38.23 -19.42 -11.02
C ALA A 155 39.24 -19.97 -9.99
N GLY A 156 38.82 -20.13 -8.72
CA GLY A 156 39.70 -20.68 -7.68
C GLY A 156 40.05 -22.17 -7.86
N GLU A 157 39.23 -22.95 -8.56
CA GLU A 157 39.48 -24.39 -8.76
C GLU A 157 40.48 -24.67 -9.91
N ARG A 158 40.75 -23.69 -10.78
CA ARG A 158 41.75 -23.83 -11.87
C ARG A 158 43.17 -23.50 -11.42
N ASP A 159 43.32 -22.62 -10.42
CA ASP A 159 44.63 -22.21 -9.90
C ASP A 159 45.24 -23.21 -8.91
N ILE A 160 44.47 -24.21 -8.44
CA ILE A 160 44.94 -25.27 -7.53
C ILE A 160 45.34 -26.54 -8.33
N ALA A 161 45.00 -26.60 -9.62
CA ALA A 161 45.22 -27.75 -10.49
C ALA A 161 46.36 -27.54 -11.53
N SER A 162 47.16 -26.48 -11.40
CA SER A 162 48.39 -26.24 -12.19
C SER A 162 49.60 -26.17 -11.27
#